data_AF-A0A396QUP7-F1
#
_entry.id   AF-A0A396QUP7-F1
#
_cell.length_a   1.000
_cell.length_b   1.000
_cell.length_c   1.000
_cell.angle_alpha   90.00
_cell.angle_beta   90.00
_cell.angle_gamma   90.00
#
_symmetry.space_group_name_H-M   'P 1'
#
loop_
_entity.id
_entity.type
_entity.pdbx_description
1 polymer ?
#
loop_
_entity_poly.entity_id
_entity_poly.type
_entity_poly.pdbx_seq_one_letter_code
_entity_poly.pdbx_strand_id
1 'polypeptide(L)'
;MRNMLKGLLALAGGCLTAAVVQGSAWHFYSPPEAVGSIVEDSGQKDLKSAAALWLEQYTEQLEGWKVPYGYRLLDERVMEVQVLDGEAGYVQIDYLIKPASGNYELLAYYNATEYGYGWYQAQTVLKLVAHRGEYQVMEQMSPVQYQIATDPALQEEIEPPSYEMQDEECTYVFRDQKLYVTYDYGKSMVEVPVPYEDIAGTNNGGYDEYIGDNSRIITREFTAFVAYTGSYSYLIYSTDAGESWNESRIYDSGYRSVAYLSRTETRCYVSLAVDRSLGHDYYGTFMTADFSGWELLSGEAFQGGSYSCVWFAADGIGYLASGGADGDGNCVLYYTEDNGTSAREITLPADAPAAEKLGYNPFTEVENIYRENGRIFLIVGQGDSGDYARDGKLVKALYVSDDGMNFSFAEEMFDQPVEVG
;
A
#
# COMPACT_ATOMS: atom_id res chain seq x y z
N MET A 1 -15.54 -58.23 12.79
CA MET A 1 -16.29 -56.97 12.97
C MET A 1 -15.84 -56.16 14.19
N ARG A 2 -15.91 -56.69 15.43
CA ARG A 2 -15.58 -55.92 16.65
C ARG A 2 -14.13 -55.41 16.75
N ASN A 3 -13.15 -56.16 16.23
CA ASN A 3 -11.74 -55.74 16.23
C ASN A 3 -11.43 -54.72 15.12
N MET A 4 -12.15 -54.77 13.99
CA MET A 4 -12.08 -53.76 12.92
C MET A 4 -12.63 -52.41 13.39
N LEU A 5 -13.75 -52.41 14.11
CA LEU A 5 -14.38 -51.19 14.63
C LEU A 5 -13.50 -50.50 15.69
N LYS A 6 -12.82 -51.28 16.55
CA LYS A 6 -11.82 -50.76 17.51
C LYS A 6 -10.60 -50.16 16.80
N GLY A 7 -10.13 -50.80 15.73
CA GLY A 7 -9.04 -50.26 14.90
C GLY A 7 -9.42 -48.94 14.23
N LEU A 8 -10.62 -48.84 13.67
CA LEU A 8 -11.16 -47.62 13.06
C LEU A 8 -11.36 -46.48 14.06
N LEU A 9 -11.86 -46.76 15.27
CA LEU A 9 -12.02 -45.76 16.33
C LEU A 9 -10.68 -45.26 16.88
N ALA A 10 -9.67 -46.15 16.99
CA ALA A 10 -8.32 -45.74 17.38
C ALA A 10 -7.63 -44.88 16.30
N LEU A 11 -7.84 -45.21 15.02
CA LEU A 11 -7.35 -44.42 13.89
C LEU A 11 -8.04 -43.05 13.82
N ALA A 12 -9.36 -43.00 13.94
CA ALA A 12 -10.13 -41.74 13.96
C ALA A 12 -9.75 -40.86 15.16
N GLY A 13 -9.58 -41.45 16.35
CA GLY A 13 -9.09 -40.75 17.54
C GLY A 13 -7.68 -40.19 17.36
N GLY A 14 -6.77 -40.96 16.78
CA GLY A 14 -5.41 -40.52 16.44
C GLY A 14 -5.40 -39.36 15.43
N CYS A 15 -6.20 -39.45 14.37
CA CYS A 15 -6.33 -38.40 13.36
C CYS A 15 -6.91 -37.09 13.94
N LEU A 16 -7.91 -37.19 14.84
CA LEU A 16 -8.47 -36.03 15.53
C LEU A 16 -7.43 -35.37 16.44
N THR A 17 -6.65 -36.14 17.19
CA THR A 17 -5.59 -35.58 18.03
C THR A 17 -4.48 -34.92 17.19
N ALA A 18 -4.10 -35.51 16.06
CA ALA A 18 -3.11 -34.93 15.16
C ALA A 18 -3.60 -33.63 14.51
N ALA A 19 -4.88 -33.59 14.08
CA ALA A 19 -5.50 -32.39 13.51
C ALA A 19 -5.61 -31.25 14.52
N VAL A 20 -5.96 -31.54 15.79
CA VAL A 20 -6.02 -30.52 16.86
C VAL A 20 -4.63 -29.98 17.19
N VAL A 21 -3.62 -30.85 17.27
CA VAL A 21 -2.23 -30.43 17.52
C VAL A 21 -1.69 -29.58 16.36
N GLN A 22 -1.98 -29.98 15.11
CA GLN A 22 -1.58 -29.23 13.92
C GLN A 22 -2.32 -27.88 13.82
N GLY A 23 -3.64 -27.86 14.01
CA GLY A 23 -4.42 -26.62 14.00
C GLY A 23 -3.99 -25.66 15.10
N SER A 24 -3.65 -26.16 16.29
CA SER A 24 -3.11 -25.33 17.38
C SER A 24 -1.73 -24.78 17.05
N ALA A 25 -0.84 -25.60 16.46
CA ALA A 25 0.48 -25.15 16.04
C ALA A 25 0.38 -24.05 14.97
N TRP A 26 -0.58 -24.15 14.06
CA TRP A 26 -0.80 -23.15 13.01
C TRP A 26 -1.42 -21.85 13.55
N HIS A 27 -2.33 -21.95 14.53
CA HIS A 27 -2.98 -20.77 15.10
C HIS A 27 -2.02 -19.83 15.84
N PHE A 28 -0.97 -20.38 16.45
CA PHE A 28 0.07 -19.60 17.15
C PHE A 28 1.35 -19.43 16.33
N TYR A 29 1.32 -19.76 15.04
CA TYR A 29 2.49 -19.64 14.20
C TYR A 29 2.78 -18.17 13.89
N SER A 30 4.04 -17.78 14.03
CA SER A 30 4.57 -16.50 13.58
C SER A 30 5.78 -16.82 12.68
N PRO A 31 5.87 -16.23 11.48
CA PRO A 31 6.99 -16.48 10.59
C PRO A 31 8.31 -16.00 11.23
N PRO A 32 9.43 -16.68 10.95
CA PRO A 32 10.72 -16.30 11.50
C PRO A 32 11.15 -14.92 10.98
N GLU A 33 11.67 -14.07 11.88
CA GLU A 33 12.26 -12.79 11.50
C GLU A 33 13.70 -13.00 11.01
N ALA A 34 14.01 -12.41 9.85
CA ALA A 34 15.36 -12.43 9.31
C ALA A 34 16.31 -11.52 10.10
N VAL A 35 15.89 -10.28 10.38
CA VAL A 35 16.67 -9.32 11.15
C VAL A 35 16.75 -9.76 12.61
N GLY A 36 17.94 -9.69 13.19
CA GLY A 36 18.22 -10.17 14.53
C GLY A 36 18.60 -11.64 14.62
N SER A 37 18.37 -12.44 13.56
CA SER A 37 18.74 -13.86 13.53
C SER A 37 20.26 -14.05 13.59
N ILE A 38 20.68 -15.10 14.29
CA ILE A 38 22.08 -15.53 14.38
C ILE A 38 22.31 -16.63 13.36
N VAL A 39 23.37 -16.50 12.58
CA VAL A 39 23.84 -17.55 11.67
C VAL A 39 24.70 -18.51 12.48
N GLU A 40 24.11 -19.59 12.97
CA GLU A 40 24.81 -20.57 13.80
C GLU A 40 25.97 -21.21 13.01
N ASP A 41 27.08 -21.55 13.66
CA ASP A 41 28.26 -22.18 13.04
C ASP A 41 28.96 -21.34 11.94
N SER A 42 28.72 -20.03 11.92
CA SER A 42 29.30 -19.13 10.93
C SER A 42 30.64 -18.50 11.32
N GLY A 43 31.12 -18.74 12.54
CA GLY A 43 32.27 -18.04 13.14
C GLY A 43 33.62 -18.13 12.42
N GLN A 44 33.79 -19.12 11.55
CA GLN A 44 35.00 -19.28 10.73
C GLN A 44 34.74 -19.12 9.23
N LYS A 45 33.51 -18.76 8.86
CA LYS A 45 33.07 -18.64 7.46
C LYS A 45 33.35 -17.24 6.94
N ASP A 46 33.65 -17.16 5.64
CA ASP A 46 33.58 -15.89 4.94
C ASP A 46 32.12 -15.43 4.79
N LEU A 47 31.93 -14.15 4.50
CA LEU A 47 30.60 -13.53 4.35
C LEU A 47 29.71 -14.28 3.36
N LYS A 48 30.28 -14.76 2.25
CA LYS A 48 29.55 -15.50 1.21
C LYS A 48 29.01 -16.83 1.76
N SER A 49 29.86 -17.58 2.46
CA SER A 49 29.52 -18.88 3.05
C SER A 49 28.59 -18.74 4.26
N ALA A 50 28.71 -17.65 5.02
CA ALA A 50 27.79 -17.31 6.11
C ALA A 50 26.41 -16.93 5.57
N ALA A 51 26.33 -16.14 4.50
CA ALA A 51 25.06 -15.77 3.86
C ALA A 51 24.32 -16.98 3.26
N ALA A 52 25.03 -17.88 2.58
CA ALA A 52 24.44 -19.13 2.09
C ALA A 52 23.92 -20.02 3.22
N LEU A 53 24.69 -20.13 4.32
CA LEU A 53 24.30 -20.89 5.50
C LEU A 53 23.08 -20.27 6.20
N TRP A 54 23.01 -18.95 6.26
CA TRP A 54 21.85 -18.26 6.80
C TRP A 54 20.59 -18.63 6.02
N LEU A 55 20.64 -18.63 4.68
CA LEU A 55 19.46 -18.97 3.88
C LEU A 55 18.96 -20.37 4.22
N GLU A 56 19.87 -21.35 4.28
CA GLU A 56 19.55 -22.73 4.68
C GLU A 56 18.90 -22.79 6.07
N GLN A 57 19.51 -22.18 7.09
CA GLN A 57 18.97 -22.16 8.46
C GLN A 57 17.64 -21.42 8.57
N TYR A 58 17.47 -20.37 7.77
CA TYR A 58 16.26 -19.58 7.72
C TYR A 58 15.12 -20.36 7.05
N THR A 59 15.39 -21.04 5.93
CA THR A 59 14.38 -21.84 5.21
C THR A 59 14.01 -23.12 5.94
N GLU A 60 14.93 -23.75 6.67
CA GLU A 60 14.65 -24.92 7.52
C GLU A 60 13.53 -24.65 8.54
N GLN A 61 13.44 -23.43 9.08
CA GLN A 61 12.39 -23.03 10.01
C GLN A 61 11.00 -22.95 9.37
N LEU A 62 10.94 -22.94 8.04
CA LEU A 62 9.73 -22.89 7.23
C LEU A 62 9.34 -24.27 6.70
N GLU A 63 10.07 -25.32 7.07
CA GLU A 63 9.76 -26.67 6.66
C GLU A 63 8.87 -27.42 7.65
N GLY A 64 8.29 -28.52 7.18
CA GLY A 64 7.62 -29.49 8.03
C GLY A 64 6.18 -29.16 8.41
N TRP A 65 5.54 -30.14 9.08
CA TRP A 65 4.09 -30.15 9.26
C TRP A 65 3.55 -29.09 10.24
N LYS A 66 4.41 -28.59 11.13
CA LYS A 66 4.06 -27.54 12.11
C LYS A 66 3.98 -26.15 11.49
N VAL A 67 4.63 -25.94 10.35
CA VAL A 67 4.51 -24.69 9.59
C VAL A 67 3.19 -24.73 8.81
N PRO A 68 2.35 -23.67 8.90
CA PRO A 68 1.13 -23.57 8.13
C PRO A 68 1.39 -23.75 6.65
N TYR A 69 0.44 -24.39 5.95
CA TYR A 69 0.59 -24.69 4.53
C TYR A 69 0.85 -23.42 3.67
N GLY A 70 0.35 -22.27 4.11
CA GLY A 70 0.57 -20.96 3.49
C GLY A 70 1.99 -20.40 3.62
N TYR A 71 2.80 -20.87 4.59
CA TYR A 71 4.18 -20.42 4.80
C TYR A 71 5.24 -21.49 4.47
N ARG A 72 4.79 -22.73 4.27
CA ARG A 72 5.68 -23.87 4.21
C ARG A 72 6.52 -23.90 2.93
N LEU A 73 7.82 -24.11 3.09
CA LEU A 73 8.73 -24.43 1.99
C LEU A 73 8.94 -25.95 1.88
N LEU A 74 9.17 -26.41 0.66
CA LEU A 74 9.46 -27.80 0.32
C LEU A 74 10.92 -28.01 -0.07
N ASP A 75 11.58 -26.96 -0.54
CA ASP A 75 12.95 -26.99 -1.06
C ASP A 75 13.45 -25.54 -1.26
N GLU A 76 14.75 -25.32 -1.16
CA GLU A 76 15.43 -24.07 -1.53
C GLU A 76 16.70 -24.35 -2.33
N ARG A 77 17.14 -23.36 -3.12
CA ARG A 77 18.40 -23.44 -3.87
C ARG A 77 19.07 -22.08 -3.94
N VAL A 78 20.30 -22.01 -3.47
CA VAL A 78 21.18 -20.86 -3.74
C VAL A 78 21.57 -20.89 -5.22
N MET A 79 21.30 -19.79 -5.94
CA MET A 79 21.74 -19.59 -7.32
C MET A 79 23.08 -18.87 -7.33
N GLU A 80 23.15 -17.74 -6.63
CA GLU A 80 24.34 -16.92 -6.53
C GLU A 80 24.41 -16.23 -5.17
N VAL A 81 25.64 -16.01 -4.71
CA VAL A 81 25.90 -15.16 -3.56
C VAL A 81 27.03 -14.20 -3.93
N GLN A 82 26.76 -12.90 -3.80
CA GLN A 82 27.67 -11.83 -4.15
C GLN A 82 27.95 -10.98 -2.93
N VAL A 83 29.23 -10.77 -2.59
CA VAL A 83 29.62 -9.79 -1.59
C VAL A 83 29.55 -8.41 -2.25
N LEU A 84 28.66 -7.55 -1.77
CA LEU A 84 28.46 -6.20 -2.30
C LEU A 84 29.44 -5.22 -1.65
N ASP A 85 29.56 -5.28 -0.32
CA ASP A 85 30.52 -4.52 0.47
C ASP A 85 31.06 -5.40 1.60
N GLY A 86 32.31 -5.82 1.47
CA GLY A 86 32.96 -6.70 2.45
C GLY A 86 33.35 -6.02 3.76
N GLU A 87 33.52 -4.69 3.78
CA GLU A 87 33.88 -3.95 4.99
C GLU A 87 32.64 -3.67 5.84
N ALA A 88 31.53 -3.27 5.20
CA ALA A 88 30.26 -3.04 5.87
C ALA A 88 29.45 -4.32 6.11
N GLY A 89 29.82 -5.44 5.48
CA GLY A 89 29.22 -6.76 5.67
C GLY A 89 27.99 -7.04 4.81
N TYR A 90 27.82 -6.32 3.69
CA TYR A 90 26.67 -6.49 2.79
C TYR A 90 26.90 -7.62 1.77
N VAL A 91 25.93 -8.52 1.70
CA VAL A 91 25.94 -9.69 0.82
C VAL A 91 24.58 -9.86 0.17
N GLN A 92 24.53 -9.99 -1.15
CA GLN A 92 23.34 -10.37 -1.90
C GLN A 92 23.28 -11.89 -2.07
N ILE A 93 22.08 -12.44 -1.93
CA ILE A 93 21.74 -13.83 -2.21
C ILE A 93 20.64 -13.84 -3.27
N ASP A 94 20.91 -14.52 -4.37
CA ASP A 94 19.92 -14.87 -5.38
C ASP A 94 19.59 -16.35 -5.20
N TYR A 95 18.32 -16.68 -5.06
CA TYR A 95 17.90 -18.02 -4.69
C TYR A 95 16.54 -18.41 -5.28
N LEU A 96 16.31 -19.71 -5.36
CA LEU A 96 15.03 -20.30 -5.70
C LEU A 96 14.40 -20.89 -4.44
N ILE A 97 13.09 -20.76 -4.32
CA ILE A 97 12.29 -21.46 -3.32
C ILE A 97 11.20 -22.27 -4.00
N LYS A 98 10.82 -23.37 -3.35
CA LYS A 98 9.70 -24.20 -3.76
C LYS A 98 8.66 -24.23 -2.65
N PRO A 99 7.63 -23.39 -2.73
CA PRO A 99 6.63 -23.35 -1.68
C PRO A 99 5.69 -24.57 -1.76
N ALA A 100 5.12 -24.95 -0.62
CA ALA A 100 4.15 -26.03 -0.55
C ALA A 100 2.79 -25.62 -1.14
N SER A 101 2.50 -24.33 -1.16
CA SER A 101 1.30 -23.70 -1.70
C SER A 101 1.68 -22.54 -2.61
N GLY A 102 0.85 -22.23 -3.62
CA GLY A 102 0.96 -20.98 -4.37
C GLY A 102 0.40 -19.78 -3.59
N ASN A 103 0.54 -19.77 -2.25
CA ASN A 103 0.02 -18.69 -1.42
C ASN A 103 0.73 -17.39 -1.80
N TYR A 104 -0.08 -16.42 -2.24
CA TYR A 104 0.37 -15.12 -2.68
C TYR A 104 1.11 -14.35 -1.55
N GLU A 105 0.66 -14.47 -0.30
CA GLU A 105 1.29 -13.81 0.86
C GLU A 105 2.75 -14.23 1.06
N LEU A 106 3.07 -15.49 0.77
CA LEU A 106 4.44 -16.01 0.88
C LEU A 106 5.34 -15.52 -0.26
N LEU A 107 4.78 -15.43 -1.46
CA LEU A 107 5.50 -14.92 -2.63
C LEU A 107 5.77 -13.43 -2.49
N ALA A 108 4.81 -12.65 -1.96
CA ALA A 108 4.99 -11.26 -1.60
C ALA A 108 6.04 -11.11 -0.48
N TYR A 109 5.97 -11.95 0.57
CA TYR A 109 6.94 -11.94 1.67
C TYR A 109 8.39 -12.17 1.21
N TYR A 110 8.61 -13.06 0.23
CA TYR A 110 9.94 -13.28 -0.36
C TYR A 110 10.28 -12.38 -1.54
N ASN A 111 9.36 -11.51 -1.95
CA ASN A 111 9.44 -10.78 -3.22
C ASN A 111 9.82 -11.71 -4.39
N ALA A 112 9.18 -12.89 -4.43
CA ALA A 112 9.55 -13.98 -5.31
C ALA A 112 8.69 -14.02 -6.58
N THR A 113 9.31 -14.29 -7.73
CA THR A 113 8.67 -14.35 -9.04
C THR A 113 8.71 -15.76 -9.62
N GLU A 114 7.71 -16.15 -10.42
CA GLU A 114 7.65 -17.51 -10.97
C GLU A 114 8.85 -17.78 -11.90
N TYR A 115 9.63 -18.82 -11.58
CA TYR A 115 10.77 -19.29 -12.38
C TYR A 115 10.41 -20.54 -13.22
N GLY A 116 9.32 -21.22 -12.86
CA GLY A 116 8.75 -22.36 -13.57
C GLY A 116 8.89 -23.68 -12.83
N TYR A 117 8.07 -24.67 -13.21
CA TYR A 117 8.03 -26.01 -12.56
C TYR A 117 7.81 -25.98 -11.04
N GLY A 118 7.07 -24.98 -10.56
CA GLY A 118 6.79 -24.75 -9.14
C GLY A 118 7.94 -24.12 -8.36
N TRP A 119 8.98 -23.63 -9.04
CA TRP A 119 10.04 -22.84 -8.45
C TRP A 119 9.78 -21.35 -8.62
N TYR A 120 10.15 -20.58 -7.60
CA TYR A 120 10.08 -19.13 -7.59
C TYR A 120 11.45 -18.55 -7.29
N GLN A 121 11.84 -17.51 -8.01
CA GLN A 121 13.10 -16.82 -7.84
C GLN A 121 12.92 -15.61 -6.92
N ALA A 122 13.82 -15.47 -5.95
CA ALA A 122 13.87 -14.37 -5.00
C ALA A 122 15.31 -13.83 -4.89
N GLN A 123 15.41 -12.59 -4.42
CA GLN A 123 16.68 -11.91 -4.17
C GLN A 123 16.61 -11.16 -2.85
N THR A 124 17.68 -11.21 -2.06
CA THR A 124 17.77 -10.44 -0.81
C THR A 124 19.20 -9.97 -0.57
N VAL A 125 19.34 -8.82 0.07
CA VAL A 125 20.61 -8.28 0.55
C VAL A 125 20.58 -8.29 2.08
N LEU A 126 21.62 -8.85 2.67
CA LEU A 126 21.79 -8.94 4.13
C LEU A 126 23.00 -8.12 4.56
N LYS A 127 22.90 -7.51 5.74
CA LYS A 127 24.07 -7.02 6.48
C LYS A 127 24.43 -8.00 7.59
N LEU A 128 25.57 -8.67 7.43
CA LEU A 128 26.07 -9.64 8.40
C LEU A 128 27.16 -8.99 9.26
N VAL A 129 26.92 -8.93 10.57
CA VAL A 129 27.86 -8.36 11.52
C VAL A 129 28.34 -9.43 12.50
N ALA A 130 29.65 -9.48 12.75
CA ALA A 130 30.20 -10.40 13.72
C ALA A 130 29.65 -10.12 15.14
N HIS A 131 28.96 -11.10 15.72
CA HIS A 131 28.39 -11.07 17.05
C HIS A 131 28.80 -12.32 17.82
N ARG A 132 29.56 -12.15 18.92
CA ARG A 132 29.97 -13.24 19.83
C ARG A 132 30.64 -14.45 19.16
N GLY A 133 31.33 -14.21 18.05
CA GLY A 133 32.04 -15.26 17.31
C GLY A 133 31.19 -15.95 16.24
N GLU A 134 30.00 -15.45 15.93
CA GLU A 134 29.14 -15.83 14.80
C GLU A 134 28.72 -14.56 14.04
N TYR A 135 27.96 -14.68 12.96
CA TYR A 135 27.32 -13.55 12.30
C TYR A 135 25.88 -13.37 12.78
N GLN A 136 25.47 -12.12 12.94
CA GLN A 136 24.09 -11.72 13.15
C GLN A 136 23.62 -10.93 11.93
N VAL A 137 22.39 -11.19 11.48
CA VAL A 137 21.73 -10.38 10.46
C VAL A 137 21.25 -9.08 11.10
N MET A 138 21.78 -7.95 10.67
CA MET A 138 21.41 -6.63 11.19
C MET A 138 20.40 -5.90 10.31
N GLU A 139 20.44 -6.15 9.01
CA GLU A 139 19.56 -5.54 8.02
C GLU A 139 19.22 -6.58 6.95
N GLN A 140 18.00 -6.48 6.42
CA GLN A 140 17.54 -7.22 5.24
C GLN A 140 16.84 -6.23 4.31
N MET A 141 17.16 -6.26 3.02
CA MET A 141 16.56 -5.38 2.02
C MET A 141 16.58 -6.02 0.62
N SER A 142 15.92 -5.39 -0.34
CA SER A 142 16.05 -5.77 -1.76
C SER A 142 17.35 -5.21 -2.37
N PRO A 143 17.83 -5.79 -3.49
CA PRO A 143 18.98 -5.23 -4.22
C PRO A 143 18.79 -3.77 -4.65
N VAL A 144 17.56 -3.38 -4.98
CA VAL A 144 17.22 -2.01 -5.37
C VAL A 144 17.34 -1.06 -4.17
N GLN A 145 16.80 -1.45 -3.01
CA GLN A 145 16.93 -0.68 -1.78
C GLN A 145 18.40 -0.50 -1.38
N TYR A 146 19.22 -1.54 -1.54
CA TYR A 146 20.67 -1.43 -1.31
C TYR A 146 21.34 -0.43 -2.26
N GLN A 147 21.00 -0.46 -3.56
CA GLN A 147 21.56 0.49 -4.53
C GLN A 147 21.18 1.93 -4.20
N ILE A 148 19.90 2.20 -3.89
CA ILE A 148 19.44 3.51 -3.42
C ILE A 148 20.21 3.94 -2.17
N ALA A 149 20.39 3.02 -1.23
CA ALA A 149 21.04 3.29 0.04
C ALA A 149 22.57 3.36 -0.03
N THR A 150 23.23 3.10 -1.17
CA THR A 150 24.71 3.07 -1.24
C THR A 150 25.33 3.77 -2.44
N ASP A 151 24.59 3.99 -3.53
CA ASP A 151 25.11 4.72 -4.69
C ASP A 151 24.98 6.24 -4.45
N PRO A 152 26.09 7.00 -4.32
CA PRO A 152 26.03 8.43 -4.08
C PRO A 152 25.32 9.23 -5.19
N ALA A 153 25.16 8.67 -6.39
CA ALA A 153 24.38 9.29 -7.47
C ALA A 153 22.87 9.05 -7.32
N LEU A 154 22.46 8.03 -6.54
CA LEU A 154 21.07 7.79 -6.12
C LEU A 154 20.78 8.36 -4.73
N GLN A 155 21.82 8.54 -3.91
CA GLN A 155 21.80 9.25 -2.63
C GLN A 155 22.12 10.74 -2.76
N GLU A 156 22.36 11.26 -3.98
CA GLU A 156 22.33 12.71 -4.19
C GLU A 156 21.04 13.13 -3.51
N GLU A 157 21.13 13.99 -2.50
CA GLU A 157 20.02 14.28 -1.58
C GLU A 157 18.88 14.76 -2.46
N ILE A 158 18.01 13.83 -2.88
CA ILE A 158 16.74 14.13 -3.49
C ILE A 158 16.01 14.66 -2.27
N GLU A 159 16.21 15.95 -1.99
CA GLU A 159 15.28 16.69 -1.17
C GLU A 159 13.91 16.28 -1.70
N PRO A 160 13.06 15.70 -0.85
CA PRO A 160 11.78 15.21 -1.31
C PRO A 160 11.12 16.33 -2.10
N PRO A 161 10.48 16.00 -3.23
CA PRO A 161 9.78 17.01 -4.01
C PRO A 161 8.87 17.77 -3.04
N SER A 162 9.20 19.04 -2.86
CA SER A 162 8.47 19.96 -2.02
C SER A 162 7.47 20.66 -2.91
N TYR A 163 6.32 21.05 -2.38
CA TYR A 163 5.26 21.65 -3.18
C TYR A 163 4.92 23.05 -2.67
N GLU A 164 4.60 23.96 -3.59
CA GLU A 164 4.14 25.29 -3.23
C GLU A 164 2.84 25.16 -2.45
N MET A 165 2.73 25.91 -1.36
CA MET A 165 1.47 26.05 -0.65
C MET A 165 0.43 26.60 -1.63
N GLN A 166 -0.69 25.89 -1.76
CA GLN A 166 -1.77 26.30 -2.64
C GLN A 166 -2.38 27.63 -2.16
N ASP A 167 -2.82 28.48 -3.09
CA ASP A 167 -3.49 29.77 -2.78
C ASP A 167 -4.95 29.53 -2.36
N GLU A 168 -5.13 28.84 -1.25
CA GLU A 168 -6.41 28.44 -0.68
C GLU A 168 -6.54 28.89 0.78
N GLU A 169 -7.76 29.13 1.23
CA GLU A 169 -8.01 29.53 2.62
C GLU A 169 -7.50 28.46 3.59
N CYS A 170 -7.88 27.21 3.32
CA CYS A 170 -7.55 26.04 4.11
C CYS A 170 -6.65 25.10 3.31
N THR A 171 -5.38 24.99 3.68
CA THR A 171 -4.41 24.14 2.98
C THR A 171 -3.30 23.68 3.92
N TYR A 172 -2.34 22.93 3.40
CA TYR A 172 -1.16 22.47 4.13
C TYR A 172 0.13 22.91 3.43
N VAL A 173 1.22 22.82 4.18
CA VAL A 173 2.57 22.98 3.65
C VAL A 173 3.54 22.17 4.50
N PHE A 174 4.53 21.56 3.86
CA PHE A 174 5.68 21.00 4.56
C PHE A 174 6.78 22.05 4.68
N ARG A 175 7.38 22.18 5.87
CA ARG A 175 8.57 23.01 6.13
C ARG A 175 9.45 22.34 7.14
N ASP A 176 10.74 22.25 6.85
CA ASP A 176 11.74 21.62 7.74
C ASP A 176 11.29 20.22 8.22
N GLN A 177 10.79 19.39 7.28
CA GLN A 177 10.27 18.04 7.56
C GLN A 177 9.11 18.01 8.57
N LYS A 178 8.29 19.06 8.60
CA LYS A 178 7.09 19.14 9.44
C LYS A 178 5.89 19.57 8.61
N LEU A 179 4.76 18.94 8.89
CA LEU A 179 3.48 19.29 8.30
C LEU A 179 2.83 20.45 9.07
N TYR A 180 2.42 21.50 8.35
CA TYR A 180 1.63 22.60 8.87
C TYR A 180 0.31 22.72 8.12
N VAL A 181 -0.71 23.18 8.82
CA VAL A 181 -2.00 23.59 8.23
C VAL A 181 -2.25 25.07 8.46
N THR A 182 -2.93 25.69 7.51
CA THR A 182 -3.46 27.05 7.59
C THR A 182 -4.97 27.02 7.41
N TYR A 183 -5.66 27.99 8.02
CA TYR A 183 -7.10 28.24 7.83
C TYR A 183 -7.39 29.70 7.41
N ASP A 184 -6.37 30.44 6.97
CA ASP A 184 -6.47 31.87 6.68
C ASP A 184 -5.55 32.36 5.54
N TYR A 185 -5.34 31.55 4.51
CA TYR A 185 -4.44 31.84 3.37
C TYR A 185 -2.97 32.00 3.80
N GLY A 186 -2.52 31.15 4.72
CA GLY A 186 -1.14 31.07 5.18
C GLY A 186 -0.67 32.21 6.08
N LYS A 187 -1.60 33.01 6.65
CA LYS A 187 -1.24 34.10 7.59
C LYS A 187 -0.86 33.52 8.95
N SER A 188 -1.48 32.42 9.35
CA SER A 188 -1.11 31.63 10.51
C SER A 188 -0.92 30.17 10.12
N MET A 189 -0.04 29.49 10.85
CA MET A 189 0.29 28.09 10.64
C MET A 189 0.19 27.36 11.97
N VAL A 190 -0.40 26.16 11.91
CA VAL A 190 -0.49 25.24 13.04
C VAL A 190 0.27 23.98 12.67
N GLU A 191 1.23 23.57 13.49
CA GLU A 191 1.96 22.32 13.30
C GLU A 191 1.01 21.13 13.56
N VAL A 192 0.98 20.18 12.63
CA VAL A 192 0.32 18.90 12.82
C VAL A 192 1.29 18.00 13.59
N PRO A 193 0.93 17.46 14.77
CA PRO A 193 1.84 16.67 15.60
C PRO A 193 1.96 15.24 15.08
N VAL A 194 2.42 15.09 13.83
CA VAL A 194 2.66 13.81 13.15
C VAL A 194 4.15 13.67 12.85
N PRO A 195 4.76 12.49 13.10
CA PRO A 195 6.13 12.23 12.67
C PRO A 195 6.28 12.36 11.15
N TYR A 196 7.42 12.88 10.69
CA TYR A 196 7.65 13.10 9.26
C TYR A 196 7.62 11.79 8.48
N GLU A 197 8.25 10.75 9.03
CA GLU A 197 8.26 9.40 8.50
C GLU A 197 6.86 8.82 8.33
N ASP A 198 5.92 9.15 9.22
CA ASP A 198 4.58 8.57 9.22
C ASP A 198 3.68 9.18 8.13
N ILE A 199 3.93 10.44 7.75
CA ILE A 199 3.11 11.18 6.80
C ILE A 199 3.76 11.34 5.42
N ALA A 200 5.09 11.47 5.39
CA ALA A 200 5.88 11.71 4.19
C ALA A 200 6.74 10.51 3.79
N GLY A 201 6.89 9.48 4.63
CA GLY A 201 7.66 8.28 4.30
C GLY A 201 6.94 7.35 3.32
N THR A 202 7.60 6.99 2.22
CA THR A 202 7.08 6.04 1.22
C THR A 202 7.56 4.62 1.52
N ASN A 203 6.84 3.62 1.00
CA ASN A 203 7.19 2.22 1.19
C ASN A 203 8.55 1.80 0.59
N ASN A 204 9.13 2.62 -0.30
CA ASN A 204 10.43 2.37 -0.95
C ASN A 204 11.60 3.02 -0.19
N GLY A 205 11.35 3.62 0.97
CA GLY A 205 12.37 4.30 1.79
C GLY A 205 12.68 5.74 1.36
N GLY A 206 11.97 6.27 0.36
CA GLY A 206 12.00 7.68 -0.03
C GLY A 206 10.91 8.50 0.65
N TYR A 207 10.83 9.79 0.33
CA TYR A 207 9.82 10.70 0.87
C TYR A 207 9.04 11.38 -0.25
N ASP A 208 7.78 11.72 0.03
CA ASP A 208 6.89 12.47 -0.87
C ASP A 208 6.05 13.42 -0.02
N GLU A 209 6.13 14.72 -0.25
CA GLU A 209 5.39 15.73 0.51
C GLU A 209 4.03 16.06 -0.12
N TYR A 210 3.68 15.44 -1.25
CA TYR A 210 2.37 15.56 -1.84
C TYR A 210 1.34 14.73 -1.08
N ILE A 211 0.26 15.40 -0.67
CA ILE A 211 -0.96 14.81 -0.14
C ILE A 211 -2.10 15.28 -1.03
N GLY A 212 -2.67 14.38 -1.83
CA GLY A 212 -3.76 14.69 -2.77
C GLY A 212 -5.05 15.16 -2.07
N ASP A 213 -5.94 15.81 -2.83
CA ASP A 213 -7.16 16.44 -2.28
C ASP A 213 -8.10 15.43 -1.61
N ASN A 214 -8.32 14.27 -2.25
CA ASN A 214 -9.09 13.19 -1.63
C ASN A 214 -8.32 12.46 -0.52
N SER A 215 -7.03 12.72 -0.31
CA SER A 215 -6.21 12.09 0.74
C SER A 215 -6.18 12.87 2.05
N ARG A 216 -6.79 14.06 2.09
CA ARG A 216 -6.83 14.95 3.25
C ARG A 216 -8.18 15.60 3.42
N ILE A 217 -8.46 16.09 4.61
CA ILE A 217 -9.54 17.06 4.84
C ILE A 217 -8.93 18.21 5.61
N ILE A 218 -9.11 19.44 5.13
CA ILE A 218 -8.65 20.64 5.82
C ILE A 218 -9.79 21.65 5.82
N THR A 219 -10.60 21.63 6.88
CA THR A 219 -11.57 22.67 7.20
C THR A 219 -11.45 23.07 8.66
N ARG A 220 -12.06 24.20 9.02
CA ARG A 220 -12.07 24.67 10.42
C ARG A 220 -12.80 23.70 11.34
N GLU A 221 -13.83 23.02 10.82
CA GLU A 221 -14.66 22.07 11.55
C GLU A 221 -14.02 20.69 11.69
N PHE A 222 -13.23 20.28 10.69
CA PHE A 222 -12.57 18.99 10.68
C PHE A 222 -11.30 19.04 9.82
N THR A 223 -10.17 18.70 10.43
CA THR A 223 -8.90 18.54 9.70
C THR A 223 -8.36 17.16 9.98
N ALA A 224 -7.95 16.42 8.95
CA ALA A 224 -7.49 15.06 9.11
C ALA A 224 -6.55 14.60 7.99
N PHE A 225 -5.61 13.75 8.37
CA PHE A 225 -4.63 13.10 7.50
C PHE A 225 -4.51 11.62 7.87
N VAL A 226 -4.20 10.77 6.88
CA VAL A 226 -3.87 9.36 7.09
C VAL A 226 -2.35 9.22 7.22
N ALA A 227 -1.89 8.49 8.24
CA ALA A 227 -0.49 8.33 8.60
C ALA A 227 -0.15 6.86 8.93
N TYR A 228 1.14 6.50 8.90
CA TYR A 228 1.62 5.11 8.88
C TYR A 228 2.88 4.91 9.73
N THR A 229 2.80 4.16 10.83
CA THR A 229 3.95 3.92 11.74
C THR A 229 4.88 2.78 11.31
N GLY A 230 4.65 2.21 10.12
CA GLY A 230 5.22 0.92 9.71
C GLY A 230 4.62 -0.33 10.38
N SER A 231 3.83 -0.16 11.46
CA SER A 231 3.15 -1.25 12.17
C SER A 231 1.63 -1.16 12.17
N TYR A 232 1.09 0.04 11.99
CA TYR A 232 -0.34 0.29 11.82
C TYR A 232 -0.55 1.59 11.05
N SER A 233 -1.74 1.71 10.45
CA SER A 233 -2.23 2.94 9.83
C SER A 233 -3.23 3.62 10.77
N TYR A 234 -3.20 4.95 10.81
CA TYR A 234 -4.01 5.76 11.70
C TYR A 234 -4.45 7.08 11.07
N LEU A 235 -5.55 7.63 11.58
CA LEU A 235 -6.03 8.97 11.26
C LEU A 235 -5.52 9.92 12.35
N ILE A 236 -4.77 10.95 11.97
CA ILE A 236 -4.52 12.10 12.85
C ILE A 236 -5.51 13.21 12.49
N TYR A 237 -6.26 13.69 13.47
CA TYR A 237 -7.35 14.64 13.21
C TYR A 237 -7.57 15.67 14.32
N SER A 238 -8.18 16.78 13.92
CA SER A 238 -8.57 17.93 14.74
C SER A 238 -10.02 18.30 14.43
N THR A 239 -10.76 18.73 15.45
CA THR A 239 -12.14 19.24 15.34
C THR A 239 -12.26 20.72 15.76
N ASP A 240 -11.13 21.38 15.98
CA ASP A 240 -11.03 22.73 16.55
C ASP A 240 -9.94 23.56 15.85
N ALA A 241 -9.83 23.40 14.52
CA ALA A 241 -8.86 24.12 13.69
C ALA A 241 -7.40 24.02 14.19
N GLY A 242 -7.02 22.86 14.71
CA GLY A 242 -5.65 22.51 15.08
C GLY A 242 -5.26 22.92 16.49
N GLU A 243 -6.20 23.42 17.31
CA GLU A 243 -5.96 23.69 18.73
C GLU A 243 -5.65 22.40 19.51
N SER A 244 -6.30 21.29 19.14
CA SER A 244 -6.03 19.95 19.68
C SER A 244 -6.08 18.87 18.61
N TRP A 245 -5.29 17.81 18.80
CA TRP A 245 -5.16 16.69 17.87
C TRP A 245 -5.44 15.37 18.56
N ASN A 246 -6.06 14.46 17.83
CA ASN A 246 -6.37 13.10 18.26
C ASN A 246 -5.87 12.11 17.21
N GLU A 247 -5.51 10.93 17.69
CA GLU A 247 -5.15 9.80 16.84
C GLU A 247 -6.23 8.72 16.93
N SER A 248 -6.61 8.16 15.79
CA SER A 248 -7.52 7.03 15.70
C SER A 248 -6.88 5.94 14.85
N ARG A 249 -6.54 4.81 15.48
CA ARG A 249 -5.96 3.65 14.81
C ARG A 249 -6.98 3.02 13.87
N ILE A 250 -6.64 2.91 12.58
CA ILE A 250 -7.55 2.41 11.53
C ILE A 250 -7.37 0.90 11.36
N TYR A 251 -6.14 0.46 11.09
CA TYR A 251 -5.84 -0.93 10.73
C TYR A 251 -4.46 -1.38 11.22
N ASP A 252 -4.34 -2.65 11.61
CA ASP A 252 -3.13 -3.27 12.16
C ASP A 252 -2.13 -3.70 11.07
N SER A 253 -2.07 -2.92 9.99
CA SER A 253 -1.14 -3.03 8.87
C SER A 253 -1.36 -1.83 7.94
N GLY A 254 -0.86 -1.92 6.72
CA GLY A 254 -0.92 -0.89 5.69
C GLY A 254 0.41 -0.18 5.56
N TYR A 255 0.58 0.45 4.41
CA TYR A 255 1.77 1.23 4.08
C TYR A 255 1.33 2.44 3.30
N ARG A 256 2.21 3.44 3.24
CA ARG A 256 1.90 4.66 2.49
C ARG A 256 1.81 4.36 1.00
N SER A 257 0.62 4.60 0.48
CA SER A 257 0.29 4.84 -0.92
C SER A 257 -0.70 6.01 -0.96
N VAL A 258 -1.32 6.30 -2.10
CA VAL A 258 -2.47 7.21 -2.14
C VAL A 258 -3.51 6.70 -1.14
N ALA A 259 -4.01 7.57 -0.27
CA ALA A 259 -5.13 7.25 0.62
C ALA A 259 -6.34 8.05 0.17
N TYR A 260 -7.53 7.56 0.47
CA TYR A 260 -8.76 8.29 0.20
C TYR A 260 -9.55 8.47 1.49
N LEU A 261 -9.88 9.71 1.81
CA LEU A 261 -10.49 10.14 3.05
C LEU A 261 -11.77 10.90 2.72
N SER A 262 -12.85 10.54 3.39
CA SER A 262 -14.14 11.25 3.27
C SER A 262 -14.79 11.41 4.63
N ARG A 263 -15.36 12.59 4.89
CA ARG A 263 -16.18 12.86 6.06
C ARG A 263 -17.59 13.22 5.59
N THR A 264 -18.57 12.50 6.11
CA THR A 264 -19.99 12.73 5.88
C THR A 264 -20.62 13.29 7.16
N GLU A 265 -21.94 13.47 7.18
CA GLU A 265 -22.65 14.02 8.35
C GLU A 265 -22.38 13.23 9.64
N THR A 266 -22.34 11.89 9.55
CA THR A 266 -22.15 11.05 10.74
C THR A 266 -20.97 10.09 10.67
N ARG A 267 -20.38 9.88 9.48
CA ARG A 267 -19.36 8.84 9.26
C ARG A 267 -18.08 9.39 8.67
N CYS A 268 -16.99 8.67 8.89
CA CYS A 268 -15.71 8.91 8.24
C CYS A 268 -15.30 7.62 7.54
N TYR A 269 -14.81 7.75 6.31
CA TYR A 269 -14.39 6.65 5.46
C TYR A 269 -12.92 6.85 5.11
N VAL A 270 -12.13 5.80 5.23
CA VAL A 270 -10.74 5.77 4.79
C VAL A 270 -10.51 4.54 3.92
N SER A 271 -10.07 4.75 2.69
CA SER A 271 -9.53 3.70 1.84
C SER A 271 -8.01 3.84 1.82
N LEU A 272 -7.30 2.79 2.22
CA LEU A 272 -5.84 2.76 2.26
C LEU A 272 -5.31 1.44 1.74
N ALA A 273 -4.09 1.47 1.20
CA ALA A 273 -3.41 0.29 0.70
C ALA A 273 -3.08 -0.67 1.87
N VAL A 274 -3.53 -1.91 1.74
CA VAL A 274 -3.34 -2.99 2.72
C VAL A 274 -2.49 -4.14 2.20
N ASP A 275 -2.28 -4.21 0.88
CA ASP A 275 -1.47 -5.23 0.21
C ASP A 275 -0.96 -4.72 -1.16
N ARG A 276 0.19 -5.22 -1.62
CA ARG A 276 0.81 -4.86 -2.91
C ARG A 276 1.12 -6.11 -3.73
N SER A 277 0.79 -6.08 -5.02
CA SER A 277 1.17 -7.14 -5.97
C SER A 277 1.44 -6.64 -7.36
N LEU A 278 2.51 -7.16 -7.99
CA LEU A 278 2.78 -6.94 -9.42
C LEU A 278 2.78 -5.45 -9.82
N GLY A 279 3.15 -4.56 -8.89
CA GLY A 279 3.12 -3.11 -9.11
C GLY A 279 1.78 -2.42 -8.82
N HIS A 280 0.77 -3.14 -8.35
CA HIS A 280 -0.55 -2.62 -7.98
C HIS A 280 -0.79 -2.64 -6.48
N ASP A 281 -1.47 -1.61 -5.99
CA ASP A 281 -1.97 -1.53 -4.62
C ASP A 281 -3.37 -2.09 -4.51
N TYR A 282 -3.59 -2.90 -3.48
CA TYR A 282 -4.91 -3.35 -3.04
C TYR A 282 -5.30 -2.64 -1.76
N TYR A 283 -6.55 -2.19 -1.73
CA TYR A 283 -7.08 -1.28 -0.75
C TYR A 283 -8.14 -1.95 0.12
N GLY A 284 -8.09 -1.65 1.42
CA GLY A 284 -9.20 -1.84 2.33
C GLY A 284 -9.94 -0.51 2.50
N THR A 285 -11.28 -0.55 2.51
CA THR A 285 -12.10 0.63 2.86
C THR A 285 -12.70 0.45 4.23
N PHE A 286 -12.37 1.37 5.13
CA PHE A 286 -12.73 1.35 6.53
C PHE A 286 -13.70 2.50 6.83
N MET A 287 -14.60 2.27 7.78
CA MET A 287 -15.60 3.25 8.18
C MET A 287 -15.67 3.36 9.70
N THR A 288 -15.85 4.58 10.20
CA THR A 288 -16.14 4.84 11.62
C THR A 288 -17.24 5.88 11.79
N ALA A 289 -17.97 5.81 12.90
CA ALA A 289 -18.92 6.84 13.33
C ALA A 289 -18.40 7.68 14.52
N ASP A 290 -17.39 7.19 15.24
CA ASP A 290 -16.95 7.76 16.51
C ASP A 290 -15.43 7.79 16.72
N PHE A 291 -14.64 7.34 15.74
CA PHE A 291 -13.18 7.27 15.79
C PHE A 291 -12.61 6.35 16.88
N SER A 292 -13.44 5.57 17.58
CA SER A 292 -12.99 4.60 18.59
C SER A 292 -12.74 3.20 18.02
N GLY A 293 -13.33 2.92 16.86
CA GLY A 293 -13.12 1.69 16.09
C GLY A 293 -13.52 1.87 14.63
N TRP A 294 -12.91 1.05 13.77
CA TRP A 294 -13.11 1.08 12.33
C TRP A 294 -13.64 -0.26 11.84
N GLU A 295 -14.69 -0.22 11.02
CA GLU A 295 -15.30 -1.37 10.35
C GLU A 295 -14.74 -1.47 8.93
N LEU A 296 -14.14 -2.62 8.60
CA LEU A 296 -13.78 -2.94 7.22
C LEU A 296 -15.06 -3.23 6.42
N LEU A 297 -15.29 -2.47 5.37
CA LEU A 297 -16.42 -2.69 4.46
C LEU A 297 -16.11 -3.84 3.51
N SER A 298 -17.09 -4.73 3.32
CA SER A 298 -16.99 -5.88 2.43
C SER A 298 -18.30 -6.05 1.66
N GLY A 299 -18.25 -5.94 0.34
CA GLY A 299 -19.42 -5.94 -0.53
C GLY A 299 -19.03 -5.91 -2.00
N GLU A 300 -20.00 -5.91 -2.91
CA GLU A 300 -19.75 -5.99 -4.36
C GLU A 300 -18.87 -4.83 -4.87
N ALA A 301 -19.02 -3.64 -4.31
CA ALA A 301 -18.23 -2.46 -4.69
C ALA A 301 -16.72 -2.63 -4.42
N PHE A 302 -16.34 -3.57 -3.55
CA PHE A 302 -14.96 -3.73 -3.09
C PHE A 302 -14.20 -4.89 -3.75
N GLN A 303 -14.77 -5.58 -4.74
CA GLN A 303 -14.16 -6.80 -5.31
C GLN A 303 -12.96 -6.57 -6.24
N GLY A 304 -12.65 -5.33 -6.62
CA GLY A 304 -11.50 -5.00 -7.48
C GLY A 304 -10.19 -4.75 -6.71
N GLY A 305 -10.28 -4.30 -5.46
CA GLY A 305 -9.15 -4.02 -4.58
C GLY A 305 -8.25 -2.85 -5.02
N SER A 306 -8.01 -2.59 -6.31
CA SER A 306 -7.20 -1.46 -6.79
C SER A 306 -8.07 -0.25 -7.11
N TYR A 307 -7.73 0.92 -6.55
CA TYR A 307 -8.48 2.17 -6.75
C TYR A 307 -7.60 3.32 -7.20
N SER A 308 -8.10 4.10 -8.16
CA SER A 308 -7.57 5.42 -8.56
C SER A 308 -8.25 6.58 -7.83
N CYS A 309 -9.48 6.37 -7.35
CA CYS A 309 -10.16 7.30 -6.46
C CYS A 309 -11.27 6.61 -5.66
N VAL A 310 -11.39 6.94 -4.38
CA VAL A 310 -12.57 6.58 -3.57
C VAL A 310 -13.11 7.85 -2.90
N TRP A 311 -14.42 8.06 -2.96
CA TRP A 311 -15.03 9.22 -2.30
C TRP A 311 -16.45 8.93 -1.85
N PHE A 312 -16.77 9.29 -0.60
CA PHE A 312 -18.11 9.16 -0.03
C PHE A 312 -18.80 10.52 0.06
N ALA A 313 -19.92 10.65 -0.64
CA ALA A 313 -20.69 11.88 -0.78
C ALA A 313 -21.69 12.09 0.36
N ALA A 314 -22.10 11.00 0.99
CA ALA A 314 -22.99 10.93 2.15
C ALA A 314 -22.88 9.54 2.79
N ASP A 315 -23.54 9.32 3.93
CA ASP A 315 -23.55 8.01 4.59
C ASP A 315 -24.04 6.92 3.64
N GLY A 316 -23.18 5.94 3.36
CA GLY A 316 -23.46 4.83 2.46
C GLY A 316 -23.42 5.15 0.97
N ILE A 317 -23.38 6.44 0.59
CA ILE A 317 -23.34 6.88 -0.81
C ILE A 317 -21.91 7.20 -1.21
N GLY A 318 -21.34 6.40 -2.10
CA GLY A 318 -19.94 6.52 -2.48
C GLY A 318 -19.64 6.17 -3.93
N TYR A 319 -18.46 6.61 -4.37
CA TYR A 319 -17.89 6.45 -5.70
C TYR A 319 -16.54 5.74 -5.56
N LEU A 320 -16.32 4.72 -6.37
CA LEU A 320 -15.09 3.92 -6.36
C LEU A 320 -14.60 3.74 -7.79
N ALA A 321 -13.52 4.44 -8.15
CA ALA A 321 -12.88 4.32 -9.43
C ALA A 321 -11.76 3.27 -9.37
N SER A 322 -11.71 2.37 -10.34
CA SER A 322 -10.65 1.37 -10.46
C SER A 322 -9.33 2.02 -10.84
N GLY A 323 -8.21 1.49 -10.35
CA GLY A 323 -6.85 1.88 -10.75
C GLY A 323 -6.46 1.46 -12.18
N GLY A 324 -7.41 1.47 -13.11
CA GLY A 324 -7.22 1.04 -14.49
C GLY A 324 -8.48 1.18 -15.34
N ALA A 325 -8.28 1.14 -16.65
CA ALA A 325 -9.36 1.21 -17.64
C ALA A 325 -9.96 -0.17 -17.95
N ASP A 326 -11.17 -0.18 -18.52
CA ASP A 326 -11.79 -1.38 -19.07
C ASP A 326 -11.07 -1.86 -20.35
N GLY A 327 -11.55 -2.98 -20.92
CA GLY A 327 -10.98 -3.56 -22.13
C GLY A 327 -11.09 -2.67 -23.39
N ASP A 328 -11.91 -1.63 -23.35
CA ASP A 328 -12.12 -0.65 -24.41
C ASP A 328 -11.37 0.67 -24.12
N GLY A 329 -10.63 0.76 -23.00
CA GLY A 329 -9.86 1.93 -22.61
C GLY A 329 -10.66 3.01 -21.89
N ASN A 330 -11.85 2.71 -21.35
CA ASN A 330 -12.66 3.66 -20.59
C ASN A 330 -12.39 3.55 -19.08
N CYS A 331 -12.61 4.65 -18.37
CA CYS A 331 -12.60 4.66 -16.90
C CYS A 331 -13.64 3.68 -16.35
N VAL A 332 -13.25 2.92 -15.31
CA VAL A 332 -14.20 2.10 -14.55
C VAL A 332 -14.55 2.83 -13.26
N LEU A 333 -15.78 3.33 -13.16
CA LEU A 333 -16.30 4.04 -12.00
C LEU A 333 -17.53 3.31 -11.45
N TYR A 334 -17.48 2.92 -10.19
CA TYR A 334 -18.62 2.35 -9.48
C TYR A 334 -19.26 3.35 -8.54
N TYR A 335 -20.55 3.17 -8.33
CA TYR A 335 -21.34 3.91 -7.36
C TYR A 335 -22.11 2.95 -6.46
N THR A 336 -22.25 3.32 -5.18
CA THR A 336 -23.01 2.59 -4.17
C THR A 336 -23.93 3.52 -3.35
N GLU A 337 -25.03 2.98 -2.81
CA GLU A 337 -25.94 3.66 -1.85
C GLU A 337 -26.06 2.90 -0.52
N ASP A 338 -25.30 1.82 -0.35
CA ASP A 338 -25.47 0.85 0.73
C ASP A 338 -24.13 0.41 1.36
N ASN A 339 -23.20 1.37 1.50
CA ASN A 339 -21.84 1.14 1.99
C ASN A 339 -21.10 0.05 1.19
N GLY A 340 -21.32 0.02 -0.12
CA GLY A 340 -20.67 -0.88 -1.05
C GLY A 340 -21.19 -2.32 -1.04
N THR A 341 -22.32 -2.58 -0.38
CA THR A 341 -22.98 -3.91 -0.43
C THR A 341 -23.32 -4.26 -1.87
N SER A 342 -23.87 -3.31 -2.62
CA SER A 342 -24.10 -3.37 -4.06
C SER A 342 -23.37 -2.23 -4.78
N ALA A 343 -23.10 -2.45 -6.07
CA ALA A 343 -22.47 -1.47 -6.93
C ALA A 343 -23.19 -1.35 -8.28
N ARG A 344 -23.23 -0.14 -8.82
CA ARG A 344 -23.60 0.13 -10.21
C ARG A 344 -22.44 0.82 -10.91
N GLU A 345 -22.13 0.38 -12.11
CA GLU A 345 -21.14 1.04 -12.95
C GLU A 345 -21.71 2.34 -13.52
N ILE A 346 -20.89 3.38 -13.55
CA ILE A 346 -21.15 4.67 -14.19
C ILE A 346 -20.31 4.72 -15.46
N THR A 347 -20.98 4.85 -16.60
CA THR A 347 -20.33 5.09 -17.88
C THR A 347 -20.16 6.59 -18.09
N LEU A 348 -18.92 7.04 -18.21
CA LEU A 348 -18.62 8.42 -18.60
C LEU A 348 -18.82 8.60 -20.11
N PRO A 349 -19.31 9.76 -20.57
CA PRO A 349 -19.44 10.02 -21.99
C PRO A 349 -18.06 10.22 -22.65
N ALA A 350 -17.93 9.70 -23.87
CA ALA A 350 -16.75 9.85 -24.72
C ALA A 350 -16.86 11.12 -25.62
N ASP A 351 -17.29 12.24 -25.04
CA ASP A 351 -17.58 13.49 -25.74
C ASP A 351 -16.52 14.59 -25.54
N ALA A 352 -15.41 14.27 -24.88
CA ALA A 352 -14.28 15.17 -24.76
C ALA A 352 -13.68 15.50 -26.13
N PRO A 353 -13.40 16.78 -26.46
CA PRO A 353 -12.83 17.18 -27.76
C PRO A 353 -11.52 16.47 -28.12
N ALA A 354 -10.66 16.18 -27.13
CA ALA A 354 -9.46 15.38 -27.32
C ALA A 354 -9.76 13.99 -27.91
N ALA A 355 -10.85 13.35 -27.50
CA ALA A 355 -11.21 12.01 -27.97
C ALA A 355 -11.53 12.00 -29.46
N GLU A 356 -12.26 13.01 -29.94
CA GLU A 356 -12.54 13.18 -31.39
C GLU A 356 -11.25 13.46 -32.17
N LYS A 357 -10.38 14.32 -31.64
CA LYS A 357 -9.14 14.73 -32.30
C LYS A 357 -8.13 13.58 -32.41
N LEU A 358 -8.02 12.76 -31.37
CA LEU A 358 -7.04 11.67 -31.28
C LEU A 358 -7.57 10.35 -31.87
N GLY A 359 -8.89 10.18 -31.96
CA GLY A 359 -9.53 8.94 -32.39
C GLY A 359 -9.58 7.86 -31.30
N TYR A 360 -9.22 8.22 -30.06
CA TYR A 360 -9.34 7.42 -28.83
C TYR A 360 -9.50 8.36 -27.64
N ASN A 361 -10.10 7.91 -26.54
CA ASN A 361 -10.23 8.72 -25.33
C ASN A 361 -8.93 8.68 -24.52
N PRO A 362 -8.21 9.81 -24.34
CA PRO A 362 -7.00 9.84 -23.52
C PRO A 362 -7.30 9.86 -22.02
N PHE A 363 -8.55 10.13 -21.59
CA PHE A 363 -8.90 10.28 -20.18
C PHE A 363 -9.44 8.96 -19.60
N THR A 364 -8.58 8.23 -18.89
CA THR A 364 -8.75 6.82 -18.55
C THR A 364 -8.72 6.53 -17.04
N GLU A 365 -8.38 7.51 -16.21
CA GLU A 365 -8.26 7.34 -14.77
C GLU A 365 -8.92 8.48 -14.00
N VAL A 366 -9.81 8.17 -13.05
CA VAL A 366 -10.43 9.20 -12.19
C VAL A 366 -9.46 9.52 -11.06
N GLU A 367 -9.01 10.77 -10.97
CA GLU A 367 -8.00 11.19 -10.00
C GLU A 367 -8.59 11.95 -8.80
N ASN A 368 -9.74 12.60 -8.98
CA ASN A 368 -10.40 13.37 -7.91
C ASN A 368 -11.92 13.37 -8.10
N ILE A 369 -12.65 13.30 -7.00
CA ILE A 369 -14.10 13.46 -6.94
C ILE A 369 -14.45 14.43 -5.81
N TYR A 370 -15.24 15.46 -6.13
CA TYR A 370 -15.67 16.44 -5.14
C TYR A 370 -17.09 16.95 -5.40
N ARG A 371 -17.68 17.57 -4.37
CA ARG A 371 -18.97 18.25 -4.48
C ARG A 371 -18.79 19.74 -4.31
N GLU A 372 -19.33 20.49 -5.26
CA GLU A 372 -19.37 21.95 -5.20
C GLU A 372 -20.76 22.43 -5.65
N ASN A 373 -21.35 23.39 -4.93
CA ASN A 373 -22.64 24.00 -5.29
C ASN A 373 -23.78 22.98 -5.56
N GLY A 374 -23.76 21.85 -4.84
CA GLY A 374 -24.76 20.78 -4.99
C GLY A 374 -24.54 19.84 -6.18
N ARG A 375 -23.49 20.06 -6.97
CA ARG A 375 -23.09 19.22 -8.12
C ARG A 375 -21.89 18.37 -7.77
N ILE A 376 -21.73 17.24 -8.45
CA ILE A 376 -20.58 16.34 -8.30
C ILE A 376 -19.68 16.53 -9.51
N PHE A 377 -18.39 16.66 -9.25
CA PHE A 377 -17.35 16.85 -10.26
C PHE A 377 -16.36 15.68 -10.21
N LEU A 378 -15.91 15.25 -11.38
CA LEU A 378 -14.84 14.27 -11.54
C LEU A 378 -13.70 14.90 -12.32
N ILE A 379 -12.49 14.76 -11.81
CA ILE A 379 -11.26 15.05 -12.56
C ILE A 379 -10.74 13.71 -13.08
N VAL A 380 -10.58 13.62 -14.39
CA VAL A 380 -10.16 12.41 -15.09
C VAL A 380 -8.85 12.69 -15.82
N GLY A 381 -7.79 12.00 -15.38
CA GLY A 381 -6.48 12.03 -16.00
C GLY A 381 -6.27 10.91 -17.00
N GLN A 382 -5.02 10.72 -17.40
CA GLN A 382 -4.62 9.85 -18.52
C GLN A 382 -3.98 8.53 -18.07
N GLY A 383 -3.94 8.30 -16.76
CA GLY A 383 -3.15 7.22 -16.14
C GLY A 383 -1.69 7.25 -16.59
N ASP A 384 -1.08 6.07 -16.64
CA ASP A 384 0.34 5.90 -16.99
C ASP A 384 0.70 6.29 -18.44
N SER A 385 -0.28 6.48 -19.33
CA SER A 385 -0.01 6.77 -20.75
C SER A 385 0.55 8.18 -20.96
N GLY A 386 -0.02 9.18 -20.29
CA GLY A 386 0.43 10.58 -20.31
C GLY A 386 0.70 11.17 -21.72
N ASP A 387 -0.05 10.77 -22.74
CA ASP A 387 0.27 10.99 -24.15
C ASP A 387 -0.39 12.24 -24.76
N TYR A 388 -1.31 12.87 -24.03
CA TYR A 388 -1.99 14.10 -24.42
C TYR A 388 -1.54 15.32 -23.58
N ALA A 389 -0.71 16.16 -24.19
CA ALA A 389 -0.24 17.41 -23.58
C ALA A 389 -0.61 18.63 -24.43
N ARG A 390 -0.87 19.76 -23.75
CA ARG A 390 -0.99 21.09 -24.36
C ARG A 390 0.01 22.02 -23.68
N ASP A 391 0.79 22.73 -24.47
CA ASP A 391 1.83 23.65 -23.98
C ASP A 391 2.82 23.00 -22.99
N GLY A 392 3.15 21.72 -23.21
CA GLY A 392 4.07 20.96 -22.37
C GLY A 392 3.50 20.48 -21.04
N LYS A 393 2.19 20.66 -20.79
CA LYS A 393 1.50 20.20 -19.58
C LYS A 393 0.48 19.12 -19.92
N LEU A 394 0.39 18.09 -19.07
CA LEU A 394 -0.65 17.08 -19.17
C LEU A 394 -2.02 17.72 -18.96
N VAL A 395 -2.97 17.32 -19.79
CA VAL A 395 -4.35 17.80 -19.75
C VAL A 395 -5.20 16.77 -19.02
N LYS A 396 -6.15 17.22 -18.21
CA LYS A 396 -7.20 16.39 -17.60
C LYS A 396 -8.58 16.80 -18.11
N ALA A 397 -9.56 15.93 -17.98
CA ALA A 397 -10.95 16.24 -18.27
C ALA A 397 -11.75 16.45 -16.98
N LEU A 398 -12.56 17.50 -16.96
CA LEU A 398 -13.54 17.76 -15.92
C LEU A 398 -14.91 17.25 -16.38
N TYR A 399 -15.55 16.41 -15.58
CA TYR A 399 -16.93 15.99 -15.77
C TYR A 399 -17.81 16.52 -14.63
N VAL A 400 -19.08 16.78 -14.93
CA VAL A 400 -20.06 17.28 -13.95
C VAL A 400 -21.35 16.47 -13.98
N SER A 401 -21.96 16.27 -12.81
CA SER A 401 -23.27 15.63 -12.65
C SER A 401 -24.17 16.40 -11.68
N ASP A 402 -25.44 16.52 -12.05
CA ASP A 402 -26.52 17.07 -11.20
C ASP A 402 -27.18 16.02 -10.31
N ASP A 403 -27.18 14.75 -10.74
CA ASP A 403 -27.85 13.63 -10.04
C ASP A 403 -26.88 12.61 -9.45
N GLY A 404 -25.58 12.80 -9.69
CA GLY A 404 -24.51 11.93 -9.24
C GLY A 404 -24.36 10.62 -10.01
N MET A 405 -25.09 10.41 -11.10
CA MET A 405 -24.98 9.20 -11.94
C MET A 405 -24.70 9.54 -13.39
N ASN A 406 -25.37 10.56 -13.90
CA ASN A 406 -25.27 10.98 -15.29
C ASN A 406 -24.29 12.15 -15.35
N PHE A 407 -23.11 11.89 -15.91
CA PHE A 407 -22.05 12.87 -16.08
C PHE A 407 -22.05 13.43 -17.50
N SER A 408 -21.66 14.70 -17.64
CA SER A 408 -21.36 15.36 -18.91
C SER A 408 -19.98 15.97 -18.86
N PHE A 409 -19.25 15.96 -19.97
CA PHE A 409 -17.99 16.68 -20.09
C PHE A 409 -18.22 18.19 -19.90
N ALA A 410 -17.39 18.80 -19.06
CA ALA A 410 -17.41 20.24 -18.78
C ALA A 410 -16.30 20.94 -19.56
N GLU A 411 -15.03 20.60 -19.29
CA GLU A 411 -13.88 21.20 -19.96
C GLU A 411 -12.59 20.37 -19.84
N GLU A 412 -11.58 20.75 -20.64
CA GLU A 412 -10.20 20.26 -20.49
C GLU A 412 -9.44 21.23 -19.59
N MET A 413 -8.87 20.74 -18.49
CA MET A 413 -8.19 21.53 -17.46
C MET A 413 -6.72 21.14 -17.28
N PHE A 414 -5.98 21.99 -16.58
CA PHE A 414 -4.65 21.69 -16.06
C PHE A 414 -4.75 21.69 -14.53
N ASP A 415 -4.29 20.61 -13.92
CA ASP A 415 -4.38 20.41 -12.49
C ASP A 415 -3.17 19.60 -12.06
N GLN A 416 -2.08 20.30 -11.76
CA GLN A 416 -0.87 19.68 -11.23
C GLN A 416 -0.33 20.54 -10.10
N PRO A 417 0.11 19.91 -8.99
CA PRO A 417 0.79 20.63 -7.93
C PRO A 417 2.07 21.26 -8.48
N VAL A 418 2.43 22.43 -7.94
CA VAL A 418 3.65 23.14 -8.36
C VAL A 418 4.79 22.69 -7.45
N GLU A 419 5.71 21.91 -7.98
CA GLU A 419 6.95 21.55 -7.27
C GLU A 419 7.83 22.78 -7.05
N VAL A 420 8.40 22.87 -5.85
CA VAL A 420 9.40 23.85 -5.43
C VAL A 420 10.76 23.17 -5.52
N GLY A 421 11.59 23.65 -6.44
CA GLY A 421 12.94 23.14 -6.69
C GLY A 421 13.71 24.01 -7.67
#